data_AF-A0A6A6KRB5-F1
#
_entry.id   AF-A0A6A6KRB5-F1
#
_cell.length_a   1.000
_cell.length_b   1.000
_cell.length_c   1.000
_cell.angle_alpha   90.00
_cell.angle_beta   90.00
_cell.angle_gamma   90.00
#
_symmetry.space_group_name_H-M   'P 1'
#
loop_
_entity.id
_entity.type
_entity.pdbx_description
1 polymer ?
#
loop_
_entity_poly.entity_id
_entity_poly.type
_entity_poly.pdbx_seq_one_letter_code
_entity_poly.pdbx_strand_id
1 'polypeptide(L)'
;MTLALATHGFHLLRTSLLVSKSSIIPTSSCLPSGFKIPDKTIVWSARDEPAQQGSKVQINADGLKLTDPRGQLIWNSPINSLTESVSYGAVLDTGNFVLVGTNSDYLWESFKNPTDTILPSQTLESGTILVSSLSETNFSRGRFELYFSDGALHLSPLAWPTKLKYGPYFTSDNGSQLVFNESAHINLIQTNGKIVQLRGISQDVPPSVATHYYRATIDYYGVFTKYAYPKDSNGEESWSIVRYIPENVCSAIDNDLGRGAWDNLEGLYDMRELPNVNWPLGIMKSCSPIVKMSAELLVCEIVCAVLP
;
A
#
# COMPACT_ATOMS: atom_id res chain seq x y z
N MET A 1 8.59 -6.75 12.74
CA MET A 1 7.84 -5.63 13.37
C MET A 1 8.11 -4.40 12.52
N THR A 2 7.16 -3.53 12.26
CA THR A 2 7.31 -2.40 11.33
C THR A 2 6.70 -1.17 11.98
N LEU A 3 7.38 -0.03 11.93
CA LEU A 3 6.76 1.23 12.35
C LEU A 3 5.69 1.59 11.33
N ALA A 4 4.46 1.81 11.77
CA ALA A 4 3.29 1.97 10.93
C ALA A 4 2.34 3.03 11.50
N LEU A 5 1.67 3.75 10.61
CA LEU A 5 0.48 4.52 10.95
C LEU A 5 -0.74 3.68 10.58
N ALA A 6 -1.66 3.53 11.53
CA ALA A 6 -2.90 2.78 11.31
C ALA A 6 -4.12 3.58 11.75
N THR A 7 -5.23 3.34 11.05
CA THR A 7 -6.56 3.87 11.38
C THR A 7 -7.36 2.80 12.14
N HIS A 8 -8.21 3.20 13.10
CA HIS A 8 -9.07 2.31 13.89
C HIS A 8 -10.55 2.52 13.50
N GLY A 9 -11.33 1.45 13.35
CA GLY A 9 -12.73 1.50 12.87
C GLY A 9 -13.78 2.06 13.85
N PHE A 10 -13.44 2.31 15.12
CA PHE A 10 -14.40 2.82 16.10
C PHE A 10 -13.82 4.04 16.82
N HIS A 11 -14.32 5.22 16.48
CA HIS A 11 -13.90 6.54 16.99
C HIS A 11 -12.46 6.97 16.64
N LEU A 12 -12.28 7.49 15.43
CA LEU A 12 -11.05 8.17 14.99
C LEU A 12 -11.02 9.65 15.42
N LEU A 13 -10.56 9.88 16.64
CA LEU A 13 -9.76 11.06 16.99
C LEU A 13 -8.29 10.70 17.26
N ARG A 14 -7.88 9.45 16.97
CA ARG A 14 -6.53 8.96 17.28
C ARG A 14 -5.96 8.07 16.17
N THR A 15 -5.33 8.70 15.18
CA THR A 15 -4.30 8.02 14.38
C THR A 15 -3.14 7.72 15.32
N SER A 16 -2.76 6.44 15.43
CA SER A 16 -1.72 6.00 16.36
C SER A 16 -0.48 5.61 15.57
N LEU A 17 0.68 6.07 16.04
CA LEU A 17 1.96 5.52 15.64
C LEU A 17 2.10 4.14 16.30
N LEU A 18 2.02 3.09 15.49
CA LEU A 18 2.11 1.71 15.93
C LEU A 18 3.44 1.13 15.51
N VAL A 19 4.04 0.31 16.36
CA VAL A 19 5.07 -0.64 15.92
C VAL A 19 4.31 -1.95 15.71
N SER A 20 3.84 -2.21 14.50
CA SER A 20 3.02 -3.38 14.22
C SER A 20 3.94 -4.60 14.09
N LYS A 21 3.67 -5.71 14.80
CA LYS A 21 4.19 -6.98 14.32
C LYS A 21 3.33 -7.40 13.14
N SER A 22 3.95 -7.92 12.09
CA SER A 22 3.38 -9.08 11.42
C SER A 22 3.21 -10.18 12.50
N SER A 23 2.09 -10.10 13.21
CA SER A 23 1.61 -10.93 14.33
C SER A 23 2.54 -11.11 15.56
N ILE A 24 1.95 -11.03 16.76
CA ILE A 24 2.47 -11.30 18.13
C ILE A 24 2.76 -10.06 19.00
N ILE A 25 1.79 -9.61 19.80
CA ILE A 25 2.05 -8.74 20.95
C ILE A 25 2.79 -9.55 22.03
N PRO A 26 3.92 -9.11 22.60
CA PRO A 26 4.36 -9.63 23.89
C PRO A 26 3.46 -9.02 24.97
N THR A 27 2.55 -9.82 25.50
CA THR A 27 1.80 -9.47 26.69
C THR A 27 2.67 -9.72 27.91
N SER A 28 3.10 -8.67 28.60
CA SER A 28 3.24 -8.76 30.06
C SER A 28 2.15 -7.92 30.70
N SER A 29 1.36 -8.64 31.49
CA SER A 29 0.41 -8.23 32.53
C SER A 29 -0.91 -7.54 32.14
N CYS A 30 -1.96 -8.36 32.25
CA CYS A 30 -3.30 -8.07 32.78
C CYS A 30 -4.28 -7.28 31.91
N LEU A 31 -4.93 -7.98 30.98
CA LEU A 31 -6.32 -7.70 30.63
C LEU A 31 -7.11 -9.03 30.58
N PRO A 32 -8.36 -9.08 31.07
CA PRO A 32 -9.16 -10.29 31.15
C PRO A 32 -9.48 -10.86 29.76
N SER A 33 -9.57 -12.19 29.72
CA SER A 33 -9.82 -13.04 28.55
C SER A 33 -10.99 -12.58 27.67
N GLY A 34 -10.73 -12.33 26.38
CA GLY A 34 -11.79 -12.15 25.38
C GLY A 34 -11.51 -11.22 24.18
N PHE A 35 -10.31 -10.68 23.99
CA PHE A 35 -10.06 -9.69 22.92
C PHE A 35 -9.74 -10.35 21.56
N LYS A 36 -10.74 -10.44 20.67
CA LYS A 36 -10.52 -10.51 19.21
C LYS A 36 -10.33 -9.07 18.71
N ILE A 37 -9.22 -8.78 18.02
CA ILE A 37 -8.96 -7.46 17.43
C ILE A 37 -9.63 -7.44 16.04
N PRO A 38 -10.61 -6.56 15.76
CA PRO A 38 -11.09 -6.32 14.40
C PRO A 38 -10.03 -5.55 13.59
N ASP A 39 -9.97 -5.83 12.30
CA ASP A 39 -8.95 -5.47 11.30
C ASP A 39 -8.31 -4.08 11.43
N LYS A 40 -7.01 -4.04 11.78
CA LYS A 40 -6.21 -2.80 11.72
C LYS A 40 -5.69 -2.58 10.31
N THR A 41 -5.97 -1.41 9.74
CA THR A 41 -5.48 -1.04 8.41
C THR A 41 -4.23 -0.18 8.52
N ILE A 42 -3.12 -0.66 7.95
CA ILE A 42 -1.87 0.09 7.85
C ILE A 42 -1.92 0.94 6.58
N VAL A 43 -1.71 2.25 6.73
CA VAL A 43 -1.74 3.24 5.63
C VAL A 43 -0.38 3.87 5.34
N TRP A 44 0.59 3.67 6.24
CA TRP A 44 1.97 4.08 6.05
C TRP A 44 2.87 3.22 6.94
N SER A 45 4.10 2.94 6.50
CA SER A 45 5.08 2.27 7.34
C SER A 45 6.53 2.63 6.97
N ALA A 46 7.44 2.65 7.95
CA ALA A 46 8.87 2.65 7.68
C ALA A 46 9.25 1.29 7.06
N ARG A 47 9.51 1.28 5.75
CA ARG A 47 9.75 0.05 4.98
C ARG A 47 11.22 -0.39 5.04
N ASP A 48 11.50 -1.43 4.27
CA ASP A 48 12.80 -2.07 4.01
C ASP A 48 13.20 -3.13 5.04
N GLU A 49 13.42 -2.76 6.30
CA GLU A 49 13.94 -3.71 7.30
C GLU A 49 12.92 -4.01 8.42
N PRO A 50 12.54 -5.29 8.63
CA PRO A 50 11.70 -5.67 9.75
C PRO A 50 12.42 -5.42 11.08
N ALA A 51 11.83 -4.58 11.91
CA ALA A 51 12.23 -4.39 13.30
C ALA A 51 12.01 -5.65 14.14
N GLN A 52 12.94 -5.85 15.07
CA GLN A 52 12.94 -6.98 15.99
C GLN A 52 12.01 -6.71 17.17
N GLN A 53 11.63 -7.77 17.89
CA GLN A 53 10.88 -7.59 19.13
C GLN A 53 11.72 -6.85 20.17
N GLY A 54 11.16 -5.80 20.77
CA GLY A 54 11.87 -4.94 21.71
C GLY A 54 12.51 -3.70 21.07
N SER A 55 12.34 -3.52 19.75
CA SER A 55 12.67 -2.29 19.06
C SER A 55 11.93 -1.09 19.66
N LYS A 56 12.57 0.09 19.58
CA LYS A 56 12.06 1.34 20.14
C LYS A 56 11.89 2.37 19.04
N VAL A 57 10.85 3.17 19.18
CA VAL A 57 10.62 4.35 18.35
C VAL A 57 10.75 5.58 19.21
N GLN A 58 11.54 6.54 18.76
CA GLN A 58 11.80 7.78 19.47
C GLN A 58 11.82 8.94 18.50
N ILE A 59 11.29 10.08 18.94
CA ILE A 59 11.48 11.36 18.26
C ILE A 59 12.53 12.11 19.07
N ASN A 60 13.60 12.55 18.42
CA ASN A 60 14.65 13.38 19.00
C ASN A 60 14.92 14.58 18.08
N ALA A 61 15.88 15.42 18.47
CA ALA A 61 16.27 16.60 17.69
C ALA A 61 16.66 16.30 16.23
N ASP A 62 17.11 15.08 15.94
CA ASP A 62 17.54 14.66 14.60
C ASP A 62 16.40 14.04 13.77
N GLY A 63 15.24 13.75 14.37
CA GLY A 63 14.13 13.09 13.67
C GLY A 63 13.42 11.98 14.43
N LEU A 64 12.60 11.24 13.68
CA LEU A 64 12.00 9.99 14.10
C LEU A 64 13.01 8.86 13.85
N LYS A 65 13.33 8.08 14.88
CA LYS A 65 14.25 6.95 14.80
C LYS A 65 13.59 5.67 15.29
N LEU A 66 13.85 4.58 14.56
CA LEU A 66 13.51 3.22 14.93
C LEU A 66 14.83 2.48 15.20
N THR A 67 14.99 1.99 16.42
CA THR A 67 16.19 1.24 16.84
C THR A 67 15.83 -0.17 17.27
N ASP A 68 16.78 -1.10 17.09
CA ASP A 68 16.66 -2.46 17.57
C ASP A 68 16.83 -2.55 19.11
N PRO A 69 16.59 -3.72 19.74
CA PRO A 69 16.77 -3.87 21.18
C PRO A 69 18.20 -3.60 21.69
N ARG A 70 19.20 -3.64 20.80
CA ARG A 70 20.62 -3.36 21.09
C ARG A 70 20.98 -1.88 20.86
N GLY A 71 20.04 -1.07 20.38
CA GLY A 71 20.24 0.34 20.07
C GLY A 71 20.76 0.61 18.65
N GLN A 72 20.85 -0.40 17.79
CA GLN A 72 21.24 -0.23 16.39
C GLN A 72 20.12 0.46 15.60
N LEU A 73 20.48 1.43 14.76
CA LEU A 73 19.53 2.13 13.90
C LEU A 73 18.99 1.17 12.82
N ILE A 74 17.67 1.05 12.75
CA ILE A 74 16.97 0.30 11.70
C ILE A 74 16.49 1.28 10.63
N TRP A 75 15.89 2.39 11.05
CA TRP A 75 15.34 3.40 10.15
C TRP A 75 15.31 4.77 10.83
N ASN A 76 15.46 5.84 10.06
CA ASN A 76 15.19 7.20 10.50
C ASN A 76 14.46 8.01 9.42
N SER A 77 13.70 9.01 9.85
CA SER A 77 13.11 9.98 8.93
C SER A 77 14.22 10.72 8.16
N PRO A 78 14.20 10.72 6.82
CA PRO A 78 15.15 11.51 6.03
C PRO A 78 14.83 13.00 6.16
N ILE A 79 15.55 13.68 7.06
CA ILE A 79 15.48 15.13 7.25
C ILE A 79 16.73 15.75 6.61
N ASN A 80 16.52 16.65 5.65
CA ASN A 80 17.59 17.33 4.92
C ASN A 80 17.79 18.77 5.44
N SER A 81 17.88 18.95 6.76
CA SER A 81 18.15 20.25 7.39
C SER A 81 19.42 20.19 8.22
N LEU A 82 20.35 21.12 7.95
CA LEU A 82 21.61 21.24 8.70
C LEU A 82 21.52 22.26 9.84
N THR A 83 20.47 23.10 9.83
CA THR A 83 20.32 24.25 10.73
C THR A 83 19.16 24.11 11.68
N GLU A 84 18.25 23.16 11.45
CA GLU A 84 17.02 23.02 12.21
C GLU A 84 16.93 21.65 12.87
N SER A 85 16.47 21.64 14.11
CA SER A 85 16.19 20.44 14.88
C SER A 85 14.69 20.22 14.98
N VAL A 86 14.27 18.95 15.03
CA VAL A 86 12.89 18.60 15.34
C VAL A 86 12.53 19.05 16.75
N SER A 87 11.42 19.78 16.86
CA SER A 87 10.82 20.18 18.13
C SER A 87 9.85 19.12 18.63
N TYR A 88 8.93 18.67 17.78
CA TYR A 88 7.95 17.63 18.11
C TYR A 88 7.44 16.93 16.83
N GLY A 89 6.74 15.81 17.01
CA GLY A 89 5.97 15.18 15.94
C GLY A 89 4.48 15.20 16.25
N ALA A 90 3.65 15.30 15.21
CA ALA A 90 2.20 15.32 15.32
C ALA A 90 1.56 14.52 14.18
N VAL A 91 0.40 13.91 14.44
CA VAL A 91 -0.44 13.38 13.37
C VAL A 91 -1.60 14.34 13.18
N LEU A 92 -1.74 14.87 11.97
CA LEU A 92 -2.82 15.79 11.59
C LEU A 92 -4.13 15.01 11.39
N ASP A 93 -5.26 15.73 11.38
CA ASP A 93 -6.58 15.15 11.12
C ASP A 93 -6.68 14.50 9.73
N THR A 94 -5.83 14.94 8.79
CA THR A 94 -5.68 14.33 7.45
C THR A 94 -5.02 12.95 7.50
N GLY A 95 -4.39 12.58 8.62
CA GLY A 95 -3.55 11.39 8.74
C GLY A 95 -2.08 11.61 8.38
N ASN A 96 -1.70 12.82 7.96
CA ASN A 96 -0.30 13.17 7.73
C ASN A 96 0.46 13.22 9.06
N PHE A 97 1.47 12.36 9.22
CA PHE A 97 2.40 12.44 10.33
C PHE A 97 3.54 13.38 9.95
N VAL A 98 3.71 14.43 10.75
CA VAL A 98 4.68 15.50 10.50
C VAL A 98 5.69 15.58 11.64
N LEU A 99 6.94 15.88 11.29
CA LEU A 99 7.97 16.31 12.23
C LEU A 99 8.14 17.82 12.06
N VAL A 100 7.87 18.57 13.12
CA VAL A 100 7.86 20.04 13.12
C VAL A 100 9.17 20.54 13.72
N GLY A 101 9.83 21.46 13.01
CA GLY A 101 11.06 22.10 13.43
C GLY A 101 10.84 23.18 14.48
N THR A 102 11.94 23.67 15.07
CA THR A 102 11.91 24.77 16.05
C THR A 102 11.45 26.11 15.47
N ASN A 103 11.53 26.27 14.15
CA ASN A 103 10.98 27.39 13.37
C ASN A 103 9.50 27.22 13.00
N SER A 104 8.86 26.12 13.40
CA SER A 104 7.50 25.71 13.03
C SER A 104 7.32 25.20 11.59
N ASP A 105 8.40 24.99 10.83
CA ASP A 105 8.32 24.38 9.50
C ASP A 105 8.23 22.85 9.59
N TYR A 106 7.63 22.23 8.57
CA TYR A 106 7.61 20.78 8.45
C TYR A 106 8.95 20.26 7.91
N LEU A 107 9.72 19.62 8.77
CA LEU A 107 11.03 19.04 8.43
C LEU A 107 10.88 17.68 7.73
N TRP A 108 9.80 16.97 8.00
CA TRP A 108 9.47 15.70 7.35
C TRP A 108 7.98 15.42 7.45
N GLU A 109 7.43 14.79 6.41
CA GLU A 109 6.01 14.47 6.30
C GLU A 109 5.81 13.07 5.72
N SER A 110 4.92 12.27 6.31
CA SER A 110 4.59 10.95 5.78
C SER A 110 3.90 11.04 4.43
N PHE A 111 3.15 12.13 4.16
CA PHE A 111 2.48 12.34 2.88
C PHE A 111 3.46 12.61 1.72
N LYS A 112 4.64 13.18 2.01
CA LYS A 112 5.73 13.35 1.03
C LYS A 112 6.63 12.12 0.92
N ASN A 113 6.45 11.14 1.80
CA ASN A 113 7.20 9.88 1.83
C ASN A 113 6.23 8.69 1.86
N PRO A 114 5.32 8.58 0.87
CA PRO A 114 4.30 7.54 0.89
C PRO A 114 4.90 6.16 0.65
N THR A 115 4.04 5.14 0.76
CA THR A 115 4.45 3.76 0.56
C THR A 115 3.66 3.06 -0.54
N ASP A 116 2.67 2.23 -0.23
CA ASP A 116 1.72 1.68 -1.21
C ASP A 116 0.42 2.48 -1.27
N THR A 117 0.17 3.32 -0.26
CA THR A 117 -1.13 3.95 -0.02
C THR A 117 -1.04 5.46 -0.08
N ILE A 118 -2.06 6.07 -0.69
CA ILE A 118 -2.37 7.50 -0.60
C ILE A 118 -3.71 7.72 0.10
N LEU A 119 -3.81 8.85 0.81
CA LEU A 119 -5.01 9.25 1.56
C LEU A 119 -5.61 10.54 1.00
N PRO A 120 -6.88 10.86 1.33
CA PRO A 120 -7.44 12.17 1.05
C PRO A 120 -6.55 13.30 1.58
N SER A 121 -6.54 14.43 0.87
CA SER A 121 -5.65 15.58 1.08
C SER A 121 -4.17 15.33 0.72
N GLN A 122 -3.83 14.22 0.08
CA GLN A 122 -2.47 13.92 -0.35
C GLN A 122 -2.25 14.18 -1.84
N THR A 123 -1.09 14.73 -2.16
CA THR A 123 -0.61 14.89 -3.54
C THR A 123 0.68 14.10 -3.72
N LEU A 124 0.71 13.24 -4.72
CA LEU A 124 1.90 12.55 -5.19
C LEU A 124 2.55 13.41 -6.27
N GLU A 125 3.70 14.01 -5.91
CA GLU A 125 4.49 14.85 -6.81
C GLU A 125 5.26 14.01 -7.84
N SER A 126 5.59 14.62 -8.98
CA SER A 126 6.52 14.02 -9.96
C SER A 126 7.84 13.67 -9.28
N GLY A 127 8.25 12.40 -9.40
CA GLY A 127 9.43 11.85 -8.72
C GLY A 127 9.12 11.04 -7.46
N THR A 128 7.88 11.11 -6.95
CA THR A 128 7.43 10.21 -5.88
C THR A 128 6.95 8.88 -6.48
N ILE A 129 7.28 7.77 -5.82
CA ILE A 129 6.94 6.42 -6.26
C ILE A 129 6.16 5.75 -5.15
N LEU A 130 5.03 5.13 -5.51
CA LEU A 130 4.35 4.18 -4.63
C LEU A 130 4.80 2.77 -5.00
N VAL A 131 5.02 1.93 -3.99
CA VAL A 131 5.49 0.56 -4.16
C VAL A 131 4.56 -0.36 -3.37
N SER A 132 4.00 -1.37 -4.03
CA SER A 132 3.13 -2.34 -3.36
C SER A 132 3.82 -3.01 -2.18
N SER A 133 3.02 -3.55 -1.26
CA SER A 133 3.53 -4.55 -0.31
C SER A 133 3.87 -5.87 -1.05
N LEU A 134 4.75 -6.69 -0.45
CA LEU A 134 5.16 -7.97 -1.05
C LEU A 134 4.05 -9.02 -0.97
N SER A 135 3.29 -9.01 0.11
CA SER A 135 2.07 -9.80 0.29
C SER A 135 1.14 -9.11 1.28
N GLU A 136 -0.05 -9.68 1.50
CA GLU A 136 -1.01 -9.21 2.50
C GLU A 136 -0.41 -9.08 3.92
N THR A 137 0.49 -10.00 4.28
CA THR A 137 1.10 -10.04 5.62
C THR A 137 2.55 -9.52 5.66
N ASN A 138 3.13 -9.23 4.49
CA ASN A 138 4.50 -8.75 4.37
C ASN A 138 4.55 -7.37 3.71
N PHE A 139 4.71 -6.35 4.55
CA PHE A 139 4.79 -4.94 4.17
C PHE A 139 6.16 -4.52 3.62
N SER A 140 7.10 -5.45 3.39
CA SER A 140 8.31 -5.16 2.64
C SER A 140 7.97 -4.73 1.20
N ARG A 141 8.94 -4.14 0.49
CA ARG A 141 8.75 -3.70 -0.89
C ARG A 141 8.37 -4.88 -1.78
N GLY A 142 7.22 -4.76 -2.43
CA GLY A 142 6.67 -5.74 -3.35
C GLY A 142 7.14 -5.55 -4.79
N ARG A 143 6.29 -6.00 -5.71
CA ARG A 143 6.65 -6.18 -7.13
C ARG A 143 5.96 -5.22 -8.08
N PHE A 144 5.30 -4.17 -7.57
CA PHE A 144 4.59 -3.22 -8.41
C PHE A 144 4.88 -1.79 -7.96
N GLU A 145 5.12 -0.91 -8.93
CA GLU A 145 5.38 0.51 -8.70
C GLU A 145 4.45 1.39 -9.53
N LEU A 146 3.85 2.38 -8.87
CA LEU A 146 3.12 3.48 -9.51
C LEU A 146 4.00 4.73 -9.47
N TYR A 147 4.27 5.34 -10.62
CA TYR A 147 5.22 6.44 -10.75
C TYR A 147 4.89 7.35 -11.93
N PHE A 148 5.38 8.58 -11.91
CA PHE A 148 5.34 9.48 -13.07
C PHE A 148 6.59 9.30 -13.93
N SER A 149 6.41 9.19 -15.25
CA SER A 149 7.45 9.29 -16.28
C SER A 149 6.85 9.89 -17.54
N ASP A 150 7.63 10.63 -18.31
CA ASP A 150 7.24 11.14 -19.64
C ASP A 150 5.89 11.87 -19.68
N GLY A 151 5.54 12.52 -18.57
CA GLY A 151 4.29 13.28 -18.43
C GLY A 151 3.04 12.44 -18.22
N ALA A 152 3.14 11.17 -17.83
CA ALA A 152 2.02 10.30 -17.49
C ALA A 152 2.28 9.49 -16.21
N LEU A 153 1.20 9.00 -15.59
CA LEU A 153 1.25 8.07 -14.48
C LEU A 153 1.31 6.64 -15.03
N HIS A 154 2.30 5.88 -14.58
CA HIS A 154 2.55 4.51 -14.99
C HIS A 154 2.43 3.55 -13.82
N LEU A 155 1.96 2.34 -14.09
CA LEU A 155 2.02 1.21 -13.16
C LEU A 155 2.79 0.07 -13.83
N SER A 156 3.88 -0.37 -13.21
CA SER A 156 4.79 -1.37 -13.77
C SER A 156 5.10 -2.51 -12.80
N PRO A 157 5.41 -3.71 -13.30
CA PRO A 157 5.96 -4.78 -12.49
C PRO A 157 7.47 -4.59 -12.28
N LEU A 158 7.97 -5.14 -11.17
CA LEU A 158 9.38 -5.26 -10.85
C LEU A 158 9.80 -6.73 -10.87
N ALA A 159 10.94 -7.02 -11.50
CA ALA A 159 11.59 -8.31 -11.44
C ALA A 159 12.05 -8.63 -10.01
N TRP A 160 11.92 -9.88 -9.61
CA TRP A 160 12.50 -10.39 -8.37
C TRP A 160 13.72 -11.26 -8.69
N PRO A 161 14.84 -11.14 -7.96
CA PRO A 161 15.15 -10.18 -6.90
C PRO A 161 15.81 -8.89 -7.41
N THR A 162 16.04 -8.76 -8.72
CA THR A 162 16.87 -7.70 -9.32
C THR A 162 16.24 -6.31 -9.26
N LYS A 163 14.93 -6.21 -8.97
CA LYS A 163 14.14 -4.96 -8.96
C LYS A 163 14.17 -4.23 -10.31
N LEU A 164 14.47 -4.95 -11.39
CA LEU A 164 14.44 -4.41 -12.73
C LEU A 164 12.99 -4.09 -13.11
N LYS A 165 12.74 -2.85 -13.51
CA LYS A 165 11.42 -2.37 -13.91
C LYS A 165 11.09 -2.84 -15.31
N TYR A 166 9.94 -3.50 -15.47
CA TYR A 166 9.40 -3.87 -16.78
C TYR A 166 8.54 -2.75 -17.37
N GLY A 167 8.12 -2.93 -18.62
CA GLY A 167 7.18 -2.03 -19.30
C GLY A 167 5.89 -1.84 -18.49
N PRO A 168 5.31 -0.63 -18.49
CA PRO A 168 4.08 -0.36 -17.76
C PRO A 168 2.90 -1.09 -18.40
N TYR A 169 2.06 -1.69 -17.55
CA TYR A 169 0.79 -2.30 -17.98
C TYR A 169 -0.40 -1.33 -17.82
N PHE A 170 -0.18 -0.19 -17.16
CA PHE A 170 -1.13 0.91 -17.16
C PHE A 170 -0.37 2.22 -17.40
N THR A 171 -0.93 3.07 -18.25
CA THR A 171 -0.47 4.43 -18.51
C THR A 171 -1.69 5.35 -18.52
N SER A 172 -1.64 6.44 -17.75
CA SER A 172 -2.73 7.41 -17.71
C SER A 172 -2.70 8.40 -18.88
N ASP A 173 -3.72 9.26 -18.96
CA ASP A 173 -3.60 10.51 -19.72
C ASP A 173 -2.48 11.39 -19.14
N ASN A 174 -2.09 12.45 -19.86
CA ASN A 174 -1.05 13.36 -19.41
C ASN A 174 -1.34 13.90 -17.99
N GLY A 175 -0.30 13.93 -17.15
CA GLY A 175 -0.32 14.40 -15.76
C GLY A 175 1.09 14.50 -15.18
N SER A 176 1.29 15.44 -14.27
CA SER A 176 2.52 15.66 -13.50
C SER A 176 2.35 15.42 -12.01
N GLN A 177 1.11 15.41 -11.51
CA GLN A 177 0.81 15.15 -10.10
C GLN A 177 -0.46 14.31 -9.99
N LEU A 178 -0.51 13.41 -9.00
CA LEU A 178 -1.70 12.63 -8.66
C LEU A 178 -2.25 13.17 -7.33
N VAL A 179 -3.44 13.76 -7.37
CA VAL A 179 -4.08 14.39 -6.21
C VAL A 179 -5.25 13.53 -5.75
N PHE A 180 -5.22 13.13 -4.49
CA PHE A 180 -6.38 12.55 -3.81
C PHE A 180 -6.99 13.61 -2.90
N ASN A 181 -8.08 14.24 -3.35
CA ASN A 181 -8.64 15.39 -2.65
C ASN A 181 -9.60 14.98 -1.52
N GLU A 182 -10.01 15.96 -0.72
CA GLU A 182 -10.91 15.80 0.45
C GLU A 182 -12.30 15.25 0.09
N SER A 183 -12.76 15.51 -1.13
CA SER A 183 -13.99 14.94 -1.68
C SER A 183 -13.81 13.49 -2.17
N ALA A 184 -12.68 12.86 -1.85
CA ALA A 184 -12.29 11.52 -2.25
C ALA A 184 -12.20 11.31 -3.78
N HIS A 185 -11.94 12.35 -4.57
CA HIS A 185 -11.62 12.19 -5.99
C HIS A 185 -10.11 12.05 -6.18
N ILE A 186 -9.74 11.11 -7.05
CA ILE A 186 -8.36 10.91 -7.50
C ILE A 186 -8.22 11.54 -8.88
N ASN A 187 -7.42 12.60 -8.97
CA ASN A 187 -7.25 13.41 -10.17
C ASN A 187 -5.78 13.52 -10.55
N LEU A 188 -5.53 13.74 -11.84
CA LEU A 188 -4.25 14.14 -12.39
C LEU A 188 -4.26 15.66 -12.62
N ILE A 189 -3.19 16.33 -12.19
CA ILE A 189 -2.91 17.71 -12.60
C ILE A 189 -1.93 17.66 -13.77
N GLN A 190 -2.28 18.28 -14.89
CA GLN A 190 -1.42 18.43 -16.07
C GLN A 190 -0.43 19.58 -15.91
N THR A 191 0.66 19.58 -16.69
CA THR A 191 1.67 20.64 -16.68
C THR A 191 1.11 22.04 -16.99
N ASN A 192 -0.02 22.12 -17.69
CA ASN A 192 -0.74 23.37 -17.96
C ASN A 192 -1.72 23.78 -16.84
N GLY A 193 -1.74 23.07 -15.71
CA GLY A 193 -2.63 23.28 -14.57
C GLY A 193 -4.03 22.65 -14.71
N LYS A 194 -4.35 22.01 -15.84
CA LYS A 194 -5.65 21.37 -16.05
C LYS A 194 -5.80 20.15 -15.14
N ILE A 195 -6.93 20.06 -14.46
CA ILE A 195 -7.29 18.92 -13.60
C ILE A 195 -8.13 17.95 -14.42
N VAL A 196 -7.73 16.68 -14.44
CA VAL A 196 -8.44 15.58 -15.13
C VAL A 196 -8.61 14.43 -14.15
N GLN A 197 -9.81 13.86 -14.06
CA GLN A 197 -10.02 12.71 -13.17
C GLN A 197 -9.28 11.47 -13.69
N LEU A 198 -8.64 10.71 -12.79
CA LEU A 198 -7.98 9.47 -13.16
C LEU A 198 -9.02 8.46 -13.66
N ARG A 199 -8.88 8.06 -14.93
CA ARG A 199 -9.75 7.03 -15.54
C ARG A 199 -9.54 5.69 -14.83
N GLY A 200 -10.63 4.96 -14.62
CA GLY A 200 -10.64 3.65 -13.97
C GLY A 200 -12.05 3.08 -13.86
N ILE A 201 -12.14 1.81 -13.53
CA ILE A 201 -13.42 1.10 -13.43
C ILE A 201 -14.06 1.39 -12.08
N SER A 202 -15.34 1.74 -12.08
CA SER A 202 -16.11 1.94 -10.85
C SER A 202 -17.11 0.82 -10.71
N GLN A 203 -17.19 0.21 -9.53
CA GLN A 203 -18.19 -0.82 -9.26
C GLN A 203 -19.57 -0.20 -8.99
N ASP A 204 -19.61 0.92 -8.25
CA ASP A 204 -20.86 1.58 -7.85
C ASP A 204 -20.70 3.11 -7.70
N VAL A 205 -21.82 3.78 -7.43
CA VAL A 205 -21.81 5.19 -7.00
C VAL A 205 -21.04 5.29 -5.67
N PRO A 206 -19.93 6.05 -5.61
CA PRO A 206 -19.10 6.12 -4.43
C PRO A 206 -19.88 6.70 -3.22
N PRO A 207 -19.75 6.12 -2.02
CA PRO A 207 -20.45 6.60 -0.84
C PRO A 207 -19.98 8.00 -0.39
N SER A 208 -20.77 8.69 0.44
CA SER A 208 -20.42 10.04 0.89
C SER A 208 -19.21 10.04 1.84
N VAL A 209 -18.27 10.98 1.63
CA VAL A 209 -17.13 11.25 2.54
C VAL A 209 -17.56 11.63 3.95
N ALA A 210 -18.81 12.08 4.15
CA ALA A 210 -19.36 12.31 5.48
C ALA A 210 -19.48 11.00 6.28
N THR A 211 -19.81 9.91 5.59
CA THR A 211 -20.16 8.60 6.17
C THR A 211 -19.09 7.54 6.01
N HIS A 212 -18.06 7.79 5.19
CA HIS A 212 -17.02 6.80 4.86
C HIS A 212 -15.62 7.40 4.91
N TYR A 213 -14.65 6.60 5.36
CA TYR A 213 -13.23 6.84 5.13
C TYR A 213 -12.81 6.31 3.77
N TYR A 214 -11.75 6.88 3.23
CA TYR A 214 -11.24 6.54 1.91
C TYR A 214 -9.73 6.37 1.94
N ARG A 215 -9.23 5.43 1.14
CA ARG A 215 -7.81 5.27 0.83
C ARG A 215 -7.65 4.77 -0.60
N ALA A 216 -6.48 4.94 -1.18
CA ALA A 216 -6.14 4.25 -2.42
C ALA A 216 -4.77 3.60 -2.29
N THR A 217 -4.68 2.31 -2.63
CA THR A 217 -3.52 1.46 -2.34
C THR A 217 -3.13 0.68 -3.58
N ILE A 218 -1.82 0.56 -3.85
CA ILE A 218 -1.33 -0.48 -4.76
C ILE A 218 -1.30 -1.79 -4.00
N ASP A 219 -2.26 -2.65 -4.30
CA ASP A 219 -2.35 -3.96 -3.71
C ASP A 219 -1.15 -4.84 -4.12
N TYR A 220 -0.81 -5.83 -3.31
CA TYR A 220 0.36 -6.70 -3.52
C TYR A 220 0.28 -7.51 -4.83
N TYR A 221 -0.90 -7.56 -5.46
CA TYR A 221 -1.18 -8.23 -6.73
C TYR A 221 -1.24 -7.26 -7.93
N GLY A 222 -0.88 -5.98 -7.76
CA GLY A 222 -0.67 -5.06 -8.88
C GLY A 222 -1.92 -4.31 -9.34
N VAL A 223 -2.89 -4.13 -8.47
CA VAL A 223 -4.05 -3.25 -8.73
C VAL A 223 -3.92 -2.01 -7.87
N PHE A 224 -4.09 -0.82 -8.45
CA PHE A 224 -4.27 0.40 -7.67
C PHE A 224 -5.76 0.59 -7.39
N THR A 225 -6.15 0.34 -6.15
CA THR A 225 -7.55 0.25 -5.72
C THR A 225 -7.89 1.37 -4.76
N LYS A 226 -8.95 2.12 -5.05
CA LYS A 226 -9.61 3.04 -4.13
C LYS A 226 -10.64 2.27 -3.32
N TYR A 227 -10.48 2.29 -2.00
CA TYR A 227 -11.36 1.64 -1.05
C TYR A 227 -12.18 2.66 -0.24
N ALA A 228 -13.36 2.24 0.21
CA ALA A 228 -14.18 2.94 1.20
C ALA A 228 -14.40 2.08 2.44
N TYR A 229 -14.47 2.72 3.62
CA TYR A 229 -14.77 2.06 4.89
C TYR A 229 -15.86 2.84 5.62
N PRO A 230 -17.00 2.22 6.00
CA PRO A 230 -18.05 2.89 6.75
C PRO A 230 -17.56 3.45 8.08
N LYS A 231 -17.92 4.70 8.41
CA LYS A 231 -17.58 5.30 9.72
C LYS A 231 -18.44 4.76 10.85
N ASP A 232 -19.64 4.29 10.52
CA ASP A 232 -20.62 3.77 11.46
C ASP A 232 -20.67 2.24 11.37
N SER A 233 -20.75 1.60 12.54
CA SER A 233 -20.58 0.16 12.74
C SER A 233 -21.87 -0.65 12.66
N ASN A 234 -22.78 -0.27 11.76
CA ASN A 234 -24.09 -0.91 11.63
C ASN A 234 -24.06 -2.27 10.89
N GLY A 235 -22.89 -2.91 10.76
CA GLY A 235 -22.77 -4.30 10.31
C GLY A 235 -21.73 -4.59 9.21
N GLU A 236 -21.24 -3.57 8.49
CA GLU A 236 -20.16 -3.72 7.50
C GLU A 236 -18.87 -3.07 8.00
N GLU A 237 -18.07 -3.86 8.72
CA GLU A 237 -16.76 -3.44 9.25
C GLU A 237 -15.60 -3.78 8.30
N SER A 238 -15.81 -3.71 6.98
CA SER A 238 -14.80 -4.08 5.98
C SER A 238 -14.59 -2.99 4.92
N TRP A 239 -13.42 -3.03 4.27
CA TRP A 239 -13.15 -2.16 3.12
C TRP A 239 -13.90 -2.66 1.89
N SER A 240 -14.68 -1.79 1.26
CA SER A 240 -15.31 -2.03 -0.03
C SER A 240 -14.51 -1.38 -1.16
N ILE A 241 -14.51 -2.04 -2.33
CA ILE A 241 -13.86 -1.53 -3.54
C ILE A 241 -14.76 -0.49 -4.19
N VAL A 242 -14.24 0.70 -4.44
CA VAL A 242 -14.98 1.79 -5.11
C VAL A 242 -14.53 1.94 -6.55
N ARG A 243 -13.22 1.91 -6.77
CA ARG A 243 -12.62 2.06 -8.09
C ARG A 243 -11.27 1.36 -8.12
N TYR A 244 -10.88 0.85 -9.27
CA TYR A 244 -9.58 0.21 -9.43
C TYR A 244 -9.02 0.38 -10.85
N ILE A 245 -7.69 0.27 -10.95
CA ILE A 245 -6.93 0.20 -12.21
C ILE A 245 -5.77 -0.79 -12.10
N PRO A 246 -5.41 -1.46 -13.21
CA PRO A 246 -6.17 -1.58 -14.46
C PRO A 246 -7.44 -2.43 -14.27
N GLU A 247 -8.29 -2.50 -15.29
CA GLU A 247 -9.51 -3.34 -15.27
C GLU A 247 -9.19 -4.83 -15.13
N ASN A 248 -8.20 -5.29 -15.89
CA ASN A 248 -7.73 -6.67 -15.86
C ASN A 248 -6.20 -6.68 -15.90
N VAL A 249 -5.59 -6.97 -14.76
CA VAL A 249 -4.13 -7.04 -14.62
C VAL A 249 -3.53 -8.12 -15.51
N CYS A 250 -4.26 -9.23 -15.70
CA CYS A 250 -3.79 -10.38 -16.45
C CYS A 250 -3.66 -10.10 -17.95
N SER A 251 -4.60 -9.37 -18.53
CA SER A 251 -4.49 -8.91 -19.92
C SER A 251 -3.61 -7.67 -20.06
N ALA A 252 -3.47 -6.87 -19.00
CA ALA A 252 -2.66 -5.65 -19.03
C ALA A 252 -1.15 -5.96 -18.98
N ILE A 253 -0.74 -6.99 -18.24
CA ILE A 253 0.67 -7.41 -18.09
C ILE A 253 1.19 -8.19 -19.31
N ASP A 254 0.45 -8.23 -20.42
CA ASP A 254 0.78 -8.93 -21.67
C ASP A 254 1.97 -8.28 -22.42
N ASN A 255 3.15 -8.32 -21.79
CA ASN A 255 4.42 -7.91 -22.36
C ASN A 255 5.21 -9.13 -22.83
N ASP A 256 5.85 -9.00 -23.98
CA ASP A 256 6.58 -10.02 -24.77
C ASP A 256 7.68 -10.84 -24.06
N LEU A 257 8.01 -10.55 -22.80
CA LEU A 257 9.08 -11.24 -22.05
C LEU A 257 8.55 -12.08 -20.87
N GLY A 258 7.25 -12.33 -20.86
CA GLY A 258 6.57 -13.10 -19.82
C GLY A 258 5.43 -13.99 -20.32
N ARG A 259 5.59 -14.66 -21.49
CA ARG A 259 4.79 -15.86 -21.80
C ARG A 259 5.22 -17.02 -20.89
N GLY A 260 5.01 -16.86 -19.60
CA GLY A 260 4.99 -17.95 -18.64
C GLY A 260 3.65 -18.66 -18.70
N ALA A 261 3.40 -19.34 -19.82
CA ALA A 261 2.61 -20.57 -19.86
C ALA A 261 1.08 -20.48 -19.63
N TRP A 262 0.34 -19.68 -20.41
CA TRP A 262 -1.11 -19.91 -20.55
C TRP A 262 -1.46 -20.72 -21.82
N ASP A 263 -0.80 -20.45 -22.95
CA ASP A 263 -1.19 -21.08 -24.22
C ASP A 263 -0.70 -22.53 -24.44
N ASN A 264 0.13 -23.08 -23.53
CA ASN A 264 0.76 -24.40 -23.71
C ASN A 264 0.64 -25.36 -22.49
N LEU A 265 -0.21 -25.07 -21.50
CA LEU A 265 -0.34 -25.89 -20.27
C LEU A 265 -1.70 -26.57 -20.08
N GLU A 266 -2.54 -26.64 -21.12
CA GLU A 266 -3.70 -27.54 -21.07
C GLU A 266 -3.22 -28.99 -20.86
N GLY A 267 -3.32 -29.49 -19.62
CA GLY A 267 -3.01 -30.88 -19.23
C GLY A 267 -1.90 -31.11 -18.19
N LEU A 268 -1.20 -30.09 -17.69
CA LEU A 268 -0.07 -30.27 -16.73
C LEU A 268 -0.35 -29.84 -15.28
N TYR A 269 -1.44 -29.12 -15.04
CA TYR A 269 -1.82 -28.58 -13.74
C TYR A 269 -3.29 -28.85 -13.44
N ASP A 270 -3.62 -29.04 -12.17
CA ASP A 270 -5.00 -29.24 -11.70
C ASP A 270 -5.44 -28.02 -10.87
N MET A 271 -6.61 -27.48 -11.19
CA MET A 271 -7.17 -26.31 -10.50
C MET A 271 -7.87 -26.76 -9.21
N ARG A 272 -7.45 -26.23 -8.06
CA ARG A 272 -8.15 -26.44 -6.79
C ARG A 272 -8.80 -25.16 -6.29
N GLU A 273 -10.06 -25.30 -5.87
CA GLU A 273 -10.74 -24.27 -5.09
C GLU A 273 -10.21 -24.28 -3.66
N LEU A 274 -9.85 -23.10 -3.14
CA LEU A 274 -9.46 -22.95 -1.75
C LEU A 274 -10.74 -22.88 -0.90
N PRO A 275 -10.97 -23.84 0.02
CA PRO A 275 -12.11 -23.76 0.92
C PRO A 275 -11.92 -22.60 1.92
N ASN A 276 -13.02 -21.88 2.22
CA ASN A 276 -13.13 -20.83 3.24
C ASN A 276 -12.51 -19.46 2.94
N VAL A 277 -12.54 -19.00 1.68
CA VAL A 277 -12.16 -17.62 1.34
C VAL A 277 -13.33 -16.91 0.63
N ASN A 278 -13.87 -15.86 1.26
CA ASN A 278 -14.84 -14.95 0.64
C ASN A 278 -14.07 -13.93 -0.20
N TRP A 279 -13.73 -14.32 -1.43
CA TRP A 279 -13.18 -13.38 -2.41
C TRP A 279 -14.30 -12.43 -2.88
N PRO A 280 -14.03 -11.12 -3.10
CA PRO A 280 -14.86 -10.36 -4.03
C PRO A 280 -14.83 -11.12 -5.35
N LEU A 281 -16.00 -11.33 -5.95
CA LEU A 281 -16.18 -12.12 -7.17
C LEU A 281 -15.03 -11.81 -8.15
N GLY A 282 -14.11 -12.79 -8.33
CA GLY A 282 -13.13 -12.78 -9.42
C GLY A 282 -11.63 -12.68 -9.20
N ILE A 283 -11.04 -13.05 -8.05
CA ILE A 283 -9.58 -12.98 -7.91
C ILE A 283 -8.95 -14.30 -7.41
N MET A 284 -8.16 -14.90 -8.32
CA MET A 284 -7.12 -15.96 -8.26
C MET A 284 -7.37 -17.30 -7.52
N LYS A 285 -7.30 -18.40 -8.29
CA LYS A 285 -7.08 -19.80 -7.85
C LYS A 285 -5.58 -20.14 -7.85
N SER A 286 -5.12 -21.08 -7.04
CA SER A 286 -3.71 -21.54 -7.04
C SER A 286 -3.51 -22.76 -7.94
N CYS A 287 -2.39 -22.82 -8.67
CA CYS A 287 -1.94 -24.03 -9.38
C CYS A 287 -0.97 -24.85 -8.53
N SER A 288 -1.06 -26.18 -8.62
CA SER A 288 -0.09 -27.12 -8.05
C SER A 288 0.41 -28.07 -9.14
N PRO A 289 1.74 -28.28 -9.28
CA PRO A 289 2.27 -29.18 -10.29
C PRO A 289 1.91 -30.63 -9.98
N ILE A 290 1.49 -31.39 -11.01
CA ILE A 290 1.14 -32.81 -10.89
C ILE A 290 2.39 -33.70 -10.70
N VAL A 291 3.59 -33.21 -11.04
CA VAL A 291 4.85 -33.98 -10.93
C VAL A 291 5.97 -33.12 -10.33
N LYS A 292 6.73 -33.67 -9.38
CA LYS A 292 7.97 -33.07 -8.83
C LYS A 292 9.02 -32.94 -9.93
N MET A 293 9.20 -31.75 -10.49
CA MET A 293 10.35 -31.41 -11.35
C MET A 293 11.45 -30.71 -10.54
N SER A 294 12.70 -30.96 -10.95
CA SER A 294 13.92 -30.55 -10.24
C SER A 294 14.15 -29.04 -10.24
N ALA A 295 14.92 -28.60 -9.25
CA ALA A 295 15.01 -27.25 -8.70
C ALA A 295 15.64 -26.14 -9.57
N GLU A 296 15.58 -26.19 -10.90
CA GLU A 296 16.19 -25.16 -11.77
C GLU A 296 15.21 -24.37 -12.65
N LEU A 297 13.90 -24.65 -12.56
CA LEU A 297 12.83 -23.79 -13.10
C LEU A 297 11.66 -23.74 -12.12
N LEU A 298 11.83 -23.06 -10.99
CA LEU A 298 10.68 -22.56 -10.22
C LEU A 298 10.29 -21.18 -10.74
N VAL A 299 9.72 -21.17 -11.95
CA VAL A 299 8.89 -20.05 -12.42
C VAL A 299 7.49 -20.34 -11.87
N CYS A 300 7.21 -19.95 -10.63
CA CYS A 300 5.83 -19.93 -10.15
C CYS A 300 5.08 -18.79 -10.85
N GLU A 301 4.46 -19.18 -11.96
CA GLU A 301 3.17 -18.76 -12.51
C GLU A 301 2.50 -17.54 -11.88
N ILE A 302 2.32 -16.49 -12.68
CA ILE A 302 1.21 -15.55 -12.49
C ILE A 302 -0.05 -16.32 -12.89
N VAL A 303 -0.73 -16.94 -11.92
CA VAL A 303 -2.00 -17.64 -12.15
C VAL A 303 -3.11 -16.58 -12.19
N CYS A 304 -3.83 -16.50 -13.30
CA CYS A 304 -4.74 -15.40 -13.59
C CYS A 304 -6.15 -15.92 -13.92
N ALA A 305 -7.15 -15.51 -13.14
CA ALA A 305 -8.55 -15.83 -13.40
C ALA A 305 -9.21 -14.73 -14.24
N VAL A 306 -10.02 -15.14 -15.21
CA VAL A 306 -10.92 -14.28 -15.98
C VAL A 306 -12.20 -14.07 -15.17
N LEU A 307 -12.63 -12.82 -15.02
CA LEU A 307 -14.02 -12.53 -14.67
C LEU A 307 -14.85 -12.46 -15.96
N PRO A 308 -16.02 -13.12 -16.02
CA PRO A 308 -16.90 -13.09 -17.19
C PRO A 308 -17.44 -11.69 -17.50
#